data_AF-A0A6G6YW13-F1
#
_entry.id   AF-A0A6G6YW13-F1
#
_cell.length_a   1.000
_cell.length_b   1.000
_cell.length_c   1.000
_cell.angle_alpha   90.00
_cell.angle_beta   90.00
_cell.angle_gamma   90.00
#
_symmetry.space_group_name_H-M   'P 1'
#
loop_
_entity.id
_entity.type
_entity.pdbx_description
1 polymer ?
#
loop_
_entity_poly.entity_id
_entity_poly.type
_entity_poly.pdbx_seq_one_letter_code
_entity_poly.pdbx_strand_id
1 'polypeptide(L)'
;MSIRNILFAVAFGVASLTAARAEGLRPMAGKSIDLGGISGIAYYTVERDGFHVVATLAQGEAGTPIRVVSVLTPGQRVVLSTPRQADAIEISRKGDSVLVSKANAASN
;
A
#
# COMPACT_ATOMS: atom_id res chain seq x y z
N MET A 1 60.81 -28.65 -4.86
CA MET A 1 60.31 -27.45 -4.14
C MET A 1 58.80 -27.35 -4.35
N SER A 2 58.08 -27.20 -3.24
CA SER A 2 56.64 -26.99 -3.00
C SER A 2 55.65 -26.87 -4.15
N ILE A 3 54.74 -27.84 -4.24
CA ILE A 3 53.40 -27.68 -4.82
C ILE A 3 52.58 -26.89 -3.79
N ARG A 4 52.17 -25.67 -4.16
CA ARG A 4 51.51 -24.73 -3.27
C ARG A 4 49.99 -24.93 -3.36
N ASN A 5 49.43 -25.67 -2.41
CA ASN A 5 47.99 -25.87 -2.26
C ASN A 5 47.31 -24.53 -1.98
N ILE A 6 46.49 -24.03 -2.92
CA ILE A 6 45.66 -22.85 -2.71
C ILE A 6 44.31 -23.33 -2.18
N LEU A 7 44.06 -23.11 -0.88
CA LEU A 7 42.77 -23.35 -0.25
C LEU A 7 41.82 -22.18 -0.57
N PHE A 8 40.74 -22.44 -1.30
CA PHE A 8 39.66 -21.47 -1.50
C PHE A 8 38.76 -21.46 -0.26
N ALA A 9 38.80 -20.39 0.53
CA ALA A 9 37.82 -20.15 1.59
C ALA A 9 36.68 -19.29 1.03
N VAL A 10 35.59 -19.93 0.57
CA VAL A 10 34.37 -19.22 0.20
C VAL A 10 33.51 -19.06 1.45
N ALA A 11 33.57 -17.89 2.08
CA ALA A 11 32.65 -17.53 3.15
C ALA A 11 31.31 -17.09 2.54
N PHE A 12 30.33 -17.99 2.47
CA PHE A 12 28.95 -17.63 2.14
C PHE A 12 28.29 -17.00 3.38
N GLY A 13 28.30 -15.67 3.45
CA GLY A 13 27.52 -14.93 4.44
C GLY A 13 26.04 -15.02 4.09
N VAL A 14 25.25 -15.71 4.92
CA VAL A 14 23.79 -15.70 4.79
C VAL A 14 23.30 -14.33 5.27
N ALA A 15 23.19 -13.38 4.35
CA ALA A 15 22.49 -12.12 4.62
C ALA A 15 21.00 -12.45 4.75
N SER A 16 20.49 -12.39 5.98
CA SER A 16 19.06 -12.49 6.28
C SER A 16 18.34 -11.32 5.61
N LEU A 17 17.86 -11.52 4.38
CA LEU A 17 16.94 -10.62 3.70
C LEU A 17 15.59 -10.72 4.40
N THR A 18 15.45 -10.09 5.56
CA THR A 18 14.13 -9.84 6.14
C THR A 18 13.45 -8.82 5.25
N ALA A 19 12.66 -9.31 4.27
CA ALA A 19 11.78 -8.45 3.50
C ALA A 19 10.85 -7.75 4.49
N ALA A 20 11.01 -6.44 4.65
CA ALA A 20 10.11 -5.62 5.44
C ALA A 20 8.74 -5.64 4.75
N ARG A 21 7.88 -6.56 5.19
CA ARG A 21 6.49 -6.62 4.73
C ARG A 21 5.77 -5.49 5.45
N ALA A 22 5.36 -4.46 4.71
CA ALA A 22 4.42 -3.48 5.24
C ALA A 22 3.19 -4.25 5.73
N GLU A 23 2.95 -4.22 7.04
CA GLU A 23 1.82 -4.92 7.63
C GLU A 23 0.54 -4.32 7.05
N GLY A 24 -0.25 -5.17 6.38
CA GLY A 24 -1.46 -4.73 5.73
C GLY A 24 -2.51 -4.27 6.72
N LEU A 25 -3.43 -3.44 6.24
CA LEU A 25 -4.57 -3.02 7.03
C LEU A 25 -5.37 -4.27 7.43
N ARG A 26 -5.75 -4.36 8.71
CA ARG A 26 -6.67 -5.39 9.20
C ARG A 26 -8.10 -4.99 8.86
N PRO A 27 -9.04 -5.95 8.68
CA PRO A 27 -10.45 -5.61 8.46
C PRO A 27 -10.98 -4.72 9.57
N MET A 28 -11.83 -3.75 9.20
CA MET A 28 -12.41 -2.71 10.06
C MET A 28 -11.42 -1.76 10.74
N ALA A 29 -10.10 -1.96 10.60
CA ALA A 29 -9.13 -0.99 11.06
C ALA A 29 -9.07 0.19 10.09
N GLY A 30 -9.05 1.41 10.63
CA GLY A 30 -8.87 2.62 9.85
C GLY A 30 -7.39 2.88 9.56
N LYS A 31 -7.12 3.37 8.34
CA LYS A 31 -5.81 3.89 7.94
C LYS A 31 -5.96 5.33 7.48
N SER A 32 -5.17 6.23 8.06
CA SER A 32 -5.13 7.63 7.63
C SER A 32 -4.61 7.75 6.19
N ILE A 33 -5.23 8.66 5.45
CA ILE A 33 -4.85 9.08 4.10
C ILE A 33 -4.45 10.54 4.15
N ASP A 34 -3.36 10.87 3.46
CA ASP A 34 -2.92 12.23 3.18
C ASP A 34 -2.67 12.35 1.68
N LEU A 35 -3.45 13.22 1.03
CA LEU A 35 -3.44 13.51 -0.39
C LEU A 35 -3.34 15.03 -0.59
N GLY A 36 -2.18 15.60 -0.27
CA GLY A 36 -1.83 16.97 -0.65
C GLY A 36 -2.79 18.04 -0.11
N GLY A 37 -3.23 17.94 1.14
CA GLY A 37 -4.19 18.88 1.73
C GLY A 37 -5.64 18.40 1.72
N ILE A 38 -5.90 17.23 1.15
CA ILE A 38 -7.07 16.42 1.45
C ILE A 38 -6.63 15.31 2.40
N SER A 39 -7.27 15.22 3.56
CA SER A 39 -7.02 14.16 4.53
C SER A 39 -8.23 13.26 4.67
N GLY A 40 -8.01 12.07 5.23
CA GLY A 40 -9.12 11.17 5.46
C GLY A 40 -8.72 9.84 6.06
N ILE A 41 -9.66 8.90 6.02
CA ILE A 41 -9.48 7.54 6.53
C ILE A 41 -10.04 6.56 5.51
N ALA A 42 -9.30 5.47 5.27
CA ALA A 42 -9.82 4.29 4.60
C ALA A 42 -9.91 3.10 5.56
N TYR A 43 -10.93 2.29 5.38
CA TYR A 43 -11.07 0.98 6.01
C TYR A 43 -11.69 0.01 5.02
N TYR A 44 -11.70 -1.28 5.36
CA TYR A 44 -12.41 -2.27 4.56
C TYR A 44 -13.13 -3.31 5.40
N THR A 45 -14.17 -3.90 4.81
CA THR A 45 -14.83 -5.11 5.30
C THR A 45 -14.59 -6.27 4.33
N VAL A 46 -14.68 -7.49 4.84
CA VAL A 46 -14.63 -8.71 4.03
C VAL A 46 -16.07 -9.14 3.76
N GLU A 47 -16.48 -9.11 2.50
CA GLU A 47 -17.83 -9.52 2.06
C GLU A 47 -17.74 -10.61 0.99
N ARG A 48 -18.90 -11.16 0.60
CA ARG A 48 -18.98 -12.33 -0.29
C ARG A 48 -18.41 -12.06 -1.68
N ASP A 49 -18.55 -10.85 -2.17
CA ASP A 49 -18.16 -10.39 -3.50
C ASP A 49 -16.77 -9.72 -3.54
N GLY A 50 -16.14 -9.49 -2.37
CA GLY A 50 -14.78 -8.98 -2.29
C GLY A 50 -14.50 -8.17 -1.03
N PHE A 51 -13.42 -7.40 -1.07
CA PHE A 51 -13.09 -6.47 0.00
C PHE A 51 -13.75 -5.13 -0.28
N HIS A 52 -14.73 -4.75 0.54
CA HIS A 52 -15.43 -3.48 0.43
C HIS A 52 -14.60 -2.41 1.09
N VAL A 53 -13.90 -1.63 0.27
CA VAL A 53 -13.08 -0.51 0.70
C VAL A 53 -13.94 0.74 0.73
N VAL A 54 -13.90 1.44 1.86
CA VAL A 54 -14.51 2.75 2.03
C VAL A 54 -13.41 3.75 2.38
N ALA A 55 -13.30 4.81 1.59
CA ALA A 55 -12.45 5.96 1.88
C ALA A 55 -13.32 7.20 2.07
N THR A 56 -13.14 7.90 3.19
CA THR A 56 -13.78 9.19 3.43
C THR A 56 -12.70 10.26 3.48
N LEU A 57 -12.84 11.28 2.63
CA LEU A 57 -11.85 12.32 2.38
C LEU A 57 -12.48 13.70 2.57
N ALA A 58 -11.75 14.67 3.11
CA ALA A 58 -12.18 16.06 3.21
C ALA A 58 -10.97 17.02 3.11
N GLN A 59 -11.22 18.24 2.64
CA GLN A 59 -10.22 19.31 2.69
C GLN A 59 -10.34 20.05 4.03
N GLY A 60 -9.46 19.72 4.97
CA GLY A 60 -9.50 20.27 6.33
C GLY A 60 -10.79 19.89 7.09
N GLU A 61 -11.00 20.50 8.27
CA GLU A 61 -12.12 20.16 9.15
C GLU A 61 -13.48 20.67 8.65
N ALA A 62 -13.49 21.79 7.92
CA ALA A 62 -14.72 22.41 7.42
C ALA A 62 -15.09 21.99 5.99
N GLY A 63 -14.24 21.22 5.32
CA GLY A 63 -14.50 20.77 3.94
C GLY A 63 -15.62 19.74 3.88
N THR A 64 -16.46 19.79 2.84
CA THR A 64 -17.49 18.78 2.60
C THR A 64 -16.86 17.40 2.40
N PRO A 65 -17.22 16.38 3.20
CA PRO A 65 -16.67 15.04 3.05
C PRO A 65 -17.12 14.37 1.76
N ILE A 66 -16.19 13.68 1.10
CA ILE A 66 -16.42 12.82 -0.06
C ILE A 66 -16.20 11.38 0.37
N ARG A 67 -17.18 10.51 0.12
CA ARG A 67 -17.06 9.07 0.37
C ARG A 67 -16.92 8.31 -0.95
N VAL A 68 -15.83 7.55 -1.08
CA VAL A 68 -15.58 6.65 -2.20
C VAL A 68 -15.73 5.22 -1.71
N VAL A 69 -16.47 4.40 -2.45
CA VAL A 69 -16.69 2.98 -2.15
C VAL A 69 -16.25 2.15 -3.35
N SER A 70 -15.50 1.09 -3.10
CA SER A 70 -15.04 0.16 -4.14
C SER A 70 -14.99 -1.26 -3.58
N VAL A 71 -15.25 -2.26 -4.43
CA VAL A 71 -15.08 -3.67 -4.09
C VAL A 71 -13.82 -4.18 -4.79
N LEU A 72 -12.84 -4.65 -4.01
CA LEU A 72 -11.58 -5.18 -4.51
C LEU A 72 -11.57 -6.72 -4.48
N THR A 73 -11.61 -7.31 -5.66
CA THR A 73 -11.26 -8.73 -5.87
C THR A 73 -9.72 -8.91 -5.87
N PRO A 74 -9.19 -10.14 -5.77
CA PRO A 74 -7.75 -10.37 -5.72
C PRO A 74 -7.00 -9.72 -6.89
N GLY A 75 -5.96 -8.95 -6.59
CA GLY A 75 -5.15 -8.24 -7.58
C GLY A 75 -5.69 -6.88 -8.02
N GLN A 76 -6.90 -6.50 -7.61
CA GLN A 76 -7.45 -5.17 -7.91
C GLN A 76 -6.92 -4.08 -6.98
N ARG A 77 -7.02 -2.85 -7.50
CA ARG A 77 -6.64 -1.62 -6.81
C ARG A 77 -7.51 -0.47 -7.28
N VAL A 78 -7.62 0.55 -6.42
CA VAL A 78 -8.16 1.86 -6.76
C VAL A 78 -7.10 2.91 -6.50
N VAL A 79 -7.05 3.94 -7.35
CA VAL A 79 -6.14 5.08 -7.19
C VAL A 79 -6.98 6.34 -7.05
N LEU A 80 -6.70 7.12 -6.02
CA LEU A 80 -7.33 8.41 -5.76
C LEU A 80 -6.29 9.50 -5.96
N SER A 81 -6.59 10.50 -6.79
CA SER A 81 -5.72 11.63 -7.07
C SER A 81 -6.52 12.93 -7.16
N THR A 82 -5.83 14.06 -7.14
CA THR A 82 -6.43 15.36 -7.46
C THR A 82 -5.87 15.88 -8.79
N PRO A 83 -6.67 16.58 -9.62
CA PRO A 83 -6.22 17.00 -10.95
C PRO A 83 -4.99 17.91 -11.00
N ARG A 84 -4.67 18.60 -9.89
CA ARG A 84 -3.61 19.63 -9.83
C ARG A 84 -2.37 19.19 -9.07
N GLN A 85 -2.34 17.97 -8.53
CA GLN A 85 -1.20 17.45 -7.76
C GLN A 85 -0.70 16.17 -8.40
N ALA A 86 0.62 15.99 -8.39
CA ALA A 86 1.25 14.75 -8.84
C ALA A 86 1.07 13.60 -7.84
N ASP A 87 0.57 13.89 -6.64
CA ASP A 87 0.35 12.91 -5.59
C ASP A 87 -0.93 12.11 -5.84
N ALA A 88 -0.84 10.81 -5.59
CA ALA A 88 -1.97 9.90 -5.58
C ALA A 88 -1.85 8.93 -4.41
N ILE A 89 -2.96 8.30 -4.07
CA ILE A 89 -3.02 7.22 -3.09
C ILE A 89 -3.57 6.00 -3.80
N GLU A 90 -2.82 4.91 -3.73
CA GLU A 90 -3.25 3.60 -4.18
C GLU A 90 -3.75 2.80 -2.97
N ILE A 91 -4.95 2.23 -3.13
CA ILE A 91 -5.50 1.24 -2.21
C ILE A 91 -5.61 -0.08 -2.98
N SER A 92 -4.82 -1.08 -2.58
CA SER A 92 -4.73 -2.35 -3.30
C SER A 92 -4.99 -3.54 -2.39
N ARG A 93 -5.59 -4.59 -2.95
CA ARG A 93 -5.71 -5.88 -2.26
C ARG A 93 -4.45 -6.71 -2.51
N LYS A 94 -3.77 -7.12 -1.44
CA LYS A 94 -2.64 -8.06 -1.47
C LYS A 94 -2.98 -9.28 -0.61
N GLY A 95 -3.32 -10.37 -1.29
CA GLY A 95 -3.83 -11.58 -0.64
C GLY A 95 -5.08 -11.26 0.18
N ASP A 96 -4.97 -11.45 1.49
CA ASP A 96 -6.07 -11.27 2.45
C ASP A 96 -6.01 -9.93 3.20
N SER A 97 -5.17 -9.01 2.73
CA SER A 97 -5.01 -7.68 3.33
C SER A 97 -5.19 -6.56 2.31
N VAL A 98 -5.51 -5.37 2.81
CA VAL A 98 -5.50 -4.13 2.02
C VAL A 98 -4.25 -3.33 2.35
N LEU A 99 -3.57 -2.84 1.33
CA LEU A 99 -2.48 -1.88 1.45
C LEU A 99 -2.95 -0.50 1.02
N VAL A 100 -2.55 0.52 1.77
CA VAL A 100 -2.71 1.92 1.41
C VAL A 100 -1.33 2.53 1.28
N SER A 101 -0.99 3.02 0.10
CA SER A 101 0.35 3.54 -0.21
C SER A 101 0.28 4.81 -1.05
N LYS A 102 1.28 5.67 -0.91
CA LYS A 102 1.50 6.77 -1.85
C LYS A 102 1.81 6.19 -3.24
N ALA A 103 1.26 6.82 -4.25
CA ALA A 103 1.50 6.55 -5.65
C ALA A 103 1.74 7.87 -6.38
N ASN A 104 2.38 7.80 -7.54
CA ASN A 104 2.37 8.93 -8.45
C ASN A 104 1.02 8.92 -9.18
N ALA A 105 0.41 10.09 -9.36
CA ALA A 105 -0.73 10.23 -10.25
C ALA A 105 -0.28 9.75 -11.63
N ALA A 106 -0.77 8.59 -12.06
CA ALA A 106 -0.52 8.13 -13.40
C ALA A 106 -1.12 9.16 -14.36
N SER A 107 -0.31 9.65 -15.30
CA SER A 107 -0.83 10.40 -16.45
C SER A 107 -1.79 9.46 -17.18
N ASN A 108 -3.09 9.76 -17.13
CA ASN A 108 -4.06 9.15 -18.02
C ASN A 108 -3.82 9.64 -19.46
#